data_AF-A0A2V5MZZ7-F1
#
_entry.id   AF-A0A2V5MZZ7-F1
#
_cell.length_a   1.000
_cell.length_b   1.000
_cell.length_c   1.000
_cell.angle_alpha   90.00
_cell.angle_beta   90.00
_cell.angle_gamma   90.00
#
_symmetry.space_group_name_H-M   'P 1'
#
loop_
_entity.id
_entity.type
_entity.pdbx_description
1 polymer ?
#
loop_
_entity_poly.entity_id
_entity_poly.type
_entity_poly.pdbx_seq_one_letter_code
_entity_poly.pdbx_strand_id
1 'polypeptide(L)'
;MTAPAHSTTDAPLDLSKWRNVPKYLLIAGGMFVVMGIITVKAQYGKDWGTPLIKQFGFSWLLAFMFYLSICLGGLFLVLAHHLFDASWSVPIRRVNEHLACLLPWMAGLFIPIALLAPQIYPWMDLLRHGDSDHALVAKYPLFTIPMFYVVALVCFAIWALLAYKLRYWSLRQDETGSPECTYKMRLYSAVGIFLFALTLTLAAIMWVKALQHQWFSTMYGVYYFAGSVWLTLATVYVITVILKRAGPLRGVVRQEQFYFIGSLLFAFTVFYAYIAFSQYFIIWNANMPEETFAPGGVSGWSSSSAISSCRFCHCCEST
;
A
#
# COMPACT_ATOMS: atom_id res chain seq x y z
N MET A 1 -37.73 36.72 15.92
CA MET A 1 -36.28 36.44 15.94
C MET A 1 -35.95 35.64 14.70
N THR A 2 -35.61 36.33 13.61
CA THR A 2 -35.14 35.72 12.36
C THR A 2 -33.69 35.31 12.57
N ALA A 3 -33.40 34.01 12.43
CA ALA A 3 -32.03 33.52 12.45
C ALA A 3 -31.25 34.15 11.29
N PRO A 4 -30.01 34.62 11.49
CA PRO A 4 -29.20 35.17 10.41
C PRO A 4 -28.89 34.04 9.41
N ALA A 5 -29.26 34.27 8.15
CA ALA A 5 -28.85 33.41 7.04
C ALA A 5 -27.33 33.54 6.86
N HIS A 6 -26.57 32.54 7.30
CA HIS A 6 -25.16 32.42 6.95
C HIS A 6 -25.03 32.09 5.46
N SER A 7 -25.03 33.12 4.62
CA SER A 7 -24.65 33.02 3.21
C SER A 7 -23.13 33.04 3.07
N THR A 8 -22.46 31.95 3.41
CA THR A 8 -21.09 31.70 2.91
C THR A 8 -21.19 30.82 1.67
N THR A 9 -21.73 31.39 0.59
CA THR A 9 -21.54 30.85 -0.75
C THR A 9 -20.11 31.17 -1.19
N ASP A 10 -19.13 30.51 -0.58
CA ASP A 10 -17.81 30.40 -1.16
C ASP A 10 -17.99 29.88 -2.59
N ALA A 11 -17.44 30.63 -3.56
CA ALA A 11 -17.45 30.23 -4.96
C ALA A 11 -16.83 28.83 -5.08
N PRO A 12 -17.39 27.95 -5.94
CA PRO A 12 -16.87 26.61 -6.10
C PRO A 12 -15.41 26.66 -6.51
N LEU A 13 -14.59 25.78 -5.93
CA LEU A 13 -13.17 25.69 -6.22
C LEU A 13 -12.96 25.45 -7.73
N ASP A 14 -12.38 26.43 -8.43
CA ASP A 14 -12.05 26.28 -9.85
C ASP A 14 -10.82 25.38 -10.03
N LEU A 15 -11.06 24.15 -10.51
CA LEU A 15 -10.03 23.15 -10.78
C LEU A 15 -9.46 23.24 -12.21
N SER A 16 -9.86 24.23 -13.01
CA SER A 16 -9.39 24.40 -14.40
C SER A 16 -7.86 24.44 -14.53
N LYS A 17 -7.19 25.12 -13.59
CA LYS A 17 -5.73 25.21 -13.50
C LYS A 17 -5.05 23.89 -13.16
N TRP A 18 -5.76 23.00 -12.45
CA TRP A 18 -5.26 21.69 -12.01
C TRP A 18 -5.36 20.62 -13.09
N ARG A 19 -6.12 20.86 -14.17
CA ARG A 19 -6.28 19.92 -15.29
C ARG A 19 -4.95 19.53 -15.95
N ASN A 20 -3.95 20.42 -15.94
CA ASN A 20 -2.64 20.17 -16.53
C ASN A 20 -1.61 19.60 -15.55
N VAL A 21 -1.94 19.50 -14.25
CA VAL A 21 -1.02 18.99 -13.22
C VAL A 21 -0.52 17.58 -13.52
N PRO A 22 -1.36 16.61 -13.97
CA PRO A 22 -0.86 15.29 -14.35
C PRO A 22 0.20 15.35 -15.46
N LYS A 23 0.04 16.26 -16.44
CA LYS A 23 1.00 16.44 -17.52
C LYS A 23 2.33 16.97 -16.99
N TYR A 24 2.30 17.98 -16.10
CA TYR A 24 3.51 18.52 -15.48
C TYR A 24 4.22 17.49 -14.61
N LEU A 25 3.47 16.68 -13.85
CA LEU A 25 4.03 15.59 -13.06
C LEU A 25 4.67 14.50 -13.94
N LEU A 26 4.08 14.18 -15.09
CA LEU A 26 4.67 13.25 -16.06
C LEU A 26 5.98 13.80 -16.65
N ILE A 27 6.01 15.10 -17.00
CA ILE A 27 7.23 15.75 -17.49
C ILE A 27 8.32 15.74 -16.41
N ALA A 28 7.98 16.12 -15.17
CA ALA A 28 8.90 16.09 -14.04
C ALA A 28 9.44 14.67 -13.79
N GLY A 29 8.55 13.66 -13.79
CA GLY A 29 8.94 12.25 -13.68
C GLY A 29 9.90 11.82 -14.80
N GLY A 30 9.63 12.23 -16.05
CA GLY A 30 10.52 11.99 -17.19
C GLY A 30 11.90 12.62 -16.99
N MET A 31 11.97 13.85 -16.46
CA MET A 31 13.25 14.51 -16.15
C MET A 31 14.03 13.76 -15.06
N PHE A 32 13.36 13.26 -14.02
CA PHE A 32 14.01 12.45 -12.98
C PHE A 32 14.56 11.13 -13.51
N VAL A 33 13.87 10.48 -14.45
CA VAL A 33 14.38 9.26 -15.11
C VAL A 33 15.65 9.57 -15.90
N VAL A 34 15.67 10.66 -16.67
CA VAL A 34 16.86 11.08 -17.42
C VAL A 34 18.02 11.38 -16.47
N MET A 35 17.75 12.09 -15.37
CA MET A 35 18.74 12.36 -14.33
C MET A 35 19.29 11.05 -13.73
N GLY A 36 18.43 10.08 -13.41
CA GLY A 36 18.83 8.78 -12.88
C GLY A 36 19.70 7.98 -13.86
N ILE A 37 19.41 8.03 -15.17
CA ILE A 37 20.26 7.40 -16.19
C ILE A 37 21.64 8.06 -16.22
N ILE A 38 21.70 9.39 -16.17
CA ILE A 38 22.96 10.15 -16.19
C ILE A 38 23.82 9.80 -14.97
N THR A 39 23.24 9.77 -13.77
CA THR A 39 24.00 9.47 -12.54
C THR A 39 24.52 8.05 -12.51
N VAL A 40 23.70 7.06 -12.90
CA VAL A 40 24.14 5.65 -12.96
C VAL A 40 25.22 5.46 -14.02
N LYS A 41 25.07 6.08 -15.20
CA LYS A 41 26.09 6.04 -16.25
C LYS A 41 27.40 6.69 -15.81
N ALA A 42 27.32 7.81 -15.09
CA ALA A 42 28.50 8.47 -14.53
C ALA A 42 29.22 7.62 -13.48
N GLN A 43 28.47 6.86 -12.67
CA GLN A 43 29.03 6.03 -11.59
C GLN A 43 29.61 4.70 -12.09
N TYR A 44 28.96 4.02 -13.05
CA TYR A 44 29.30 2.65 -13.46
C TYR A 44 29.96 2.56 -14.85
N GLY A 45 30.19 3.68 -15.53
CA GLY A 45 30.95 3.71 -16.78
C GLY A 45 30.31 2.90 -17.90
N LYS A 46 31.01 1.88 -18.42
CA LYS A 46 30.54 1.04 -19.55
C LYS A 46 29.52 -0.03 -19.13
N ASP A 47 29.55 -0.46 -17.87
CA ASP A 47 28.72 -1.55 -17.33
C ASP A 47 27.46 -1.04 -16.60
N TRP A 48 27.01 0.17 -16.94
CA TRP A 48 25.88 0.86 -16.29
C TRP A 48 24.51 0.19 -16.47
N GLY A 49 24.36 -0.75 -17.42
CA GLY A 49 23.07 -1.34 -17.78
C GLY A 49 22.46 -2.22 -16.67
N THR A 50 23.23 -3.15 -16.10
CA THR A 50 22.74 -4.05 -15.04
C THR A 50 22.39 -3.34 -13.72
N PRO A 51 23.20 -2.39 -13.19
CA PRO A 51 22.82 -1.65 -11.98
C PRO A 51 21.62 -0.73 -12.21
N LEU A 52 21.49 -0.13 -13.41
CA LEU A 52 20.34 0.71 -13.73
C LEU A 52 19.03 -0.07 -13.64
N ILE A 53 18.97 -1.27 -14.24
CA ILE A 53 17.74 -2.08 -14.27
C ILE A 53 17.36 -2.52 -12.85
N LYS A 54 18.33 -2.91 -12.01
CA LYS A 54 18.09 -3.25 -10.61
C LYS A 54 17.56 -2.05 -9.82
N GLN A 55 18.19 -0.88 -9.93
CA GLN A 55 17.75 0.33 -9.26
C GLN A 55 16.34 0.76 -9.71
N PHE A 56 16.07 0.67 -11.01
CA PHE A 56 14.74 0.91 -11.55
C PHE A 56 13.71 -0.07 -10.97
N GLY A 57 14.02 -1.36 -10.92
CA GLY A 57 13.16 -2.39 -10.33
C GLY A 57 12.81 -2.12 -8.87
N PHE A 58 13.79 -1.78 -8.02
CA PHE A 58 13.53 -1.44 -6.61
C PHE A 58 12.72 -0.15 -6.45
N SER A 59 13.04 0.88 -7.23
CA SER A 59 12.32 2.17 -7.18
C SER A 59 10.87 2.02 -7.65
N TRP A 60 10.66 1.22 -8.71
CA TRP A 60 9.34 0.90 -9.22
C TRP A 60 8.53 0.08 -8.22
N LEU A 61 9.13 -0.94 -7.61
CA LEU A 61 8.49 -1.73 -6.55
C LEU A 61 8.08 -0.87 -5.36
N LEU A 62 8.91 0.07 -4.92
CA LEU A 62 8.58 1.00 -3.83
C LEU A 62 7.36 1.85 -4.17
N ALA A 63 7.37 2.51 -5.33
CA ALA A 63 6.25 3.32 -5.80
C ALA A 63 4.99 2.47 -5.97
N PHE A 64 5.12 1.28 -6.54
CA PHE A 64 4.04 0.32 -6.73
C PHE A 64 3.39 -0.04 -5.38
N MET A 65 4.18 -0.44 -4.39
CA MET A 65 3.67 -0.81 -3.06
C MET A 65 3.03 0.37 -2.34
N PHE A 66 3.51 1.59 -2.56
CA PHE A 66 2.88 2.80 -2.03
C PHE A 66 1.47 3.01 -2.62
N TYR A 67 1.31 3.04 -3.94
CA TYR A 67 -0.01 3.24 -4.55
C TYR A 67 -0.96 2.05 -4.33
N LEU A 68 -0.42 0.83 -4.28
CA LEU A 68 -1.20 -0.35 -3.94
C LEU A 68 -1.81 -0.23 -2.54
N SER A 69 -1.07 0.31 -1.57
CA SER A 69 -1.54 0.49 -0.19
C SER A 69 -2.78 1.39 -0.12
N ILE A 70 -2.85 2.43 -0.96
CA ILE A 70 -4.02 3.32 -1.07
C ILE A 70 -5.23 2.56 -1.63
N CYS A 71 -5.02 1.73 -2.66
CA CYS A 71 -6.08 0.95 -3.28
C CYS A 71 -6.63 -0.13 -2.34
N LEU A 72 -5.73 -0.84 -1.65
CA LEU A 72 -6.08 -1.88 -0.68
C LEU A 72 -6.73 -1.33 0.58
N GLY A 73 -6.26 -0.19 1.09
CA GLY A 73 -6.93 0.49 2.19
C GLY A 73 -8.32 0.99 1.79
N GLY A 74 -8.50 1.46 0.54
CA GLY A 74 -9.80 1.81 -0.01
C GLY A 74 -10.76 0.62 -0.04
N LEU A 75 -10.28 -0.53 -0.54
CA LEU A 75 -11.04 -1.79 -0.54
C LEU A 75 -11.43 -2.21 0.88
N PHE A 76 -10.50 -2.16 1.83
CA PHE A 76 -10.77 -2.47 3.24
C PHE A 76 -11.86 -1.56 3.82
N LEU A 77 -11.83 -0.25 3.57
CA LEU A 77 -12.85 0.66 4.08
C LEU A 77 -14.25 0.37 3.50
N VAL A 78 -14.34 -0.09 2.24
CA VAL A 78 -15.61 -0.56 1.67
C VAL A 78 -16.08 -1.85 2.34
N LEU A 79 -15.17 -2.82 2.53
CA LEU A 79 -15.48 -4.07 3.23
C LEU A 79 -16.01 -3.78 4.64
N ALA A 80 -15.29 -2.96 5.41
CA ALA A 80 -15.65 -2.57 6.77
C ALA A 80 -16.98 -1.82 6.83
N HIS A 81 -17.27 -0.92 5.88
CA HIS A 81 -18.54 -0.21 5.82
C HIS A 81 -19.74 -1.17 5.80
N HIS A 82 -19.69 -2.19 4.95
CA HIS A 82 -20.77 -3.17 4.85
C HIS A 82 -20.74 -4.22 5.96
N LEU A 83 -19.59 -4.50 6.56
CA LEU A 83 -19.48 -5.48 7.65
C LEU A 83 -20.09 -4.95 8.96
N PHE A 84 -19.89 -3.66 9.24
CA PHE A 84 -20.38 -3.00 10.46
C PHE A 84 -21.66 -2.21 10.27
N ASP A 85 -22.26 -2.22 9.07
CA ASP A 85 -23.40 -1.39 8.71
C ASP A 85 -23.21 0.09 9.10
N ALA A 86 -22.03 0.61 8.76
CA ALA A 86 -21.56 1.89 9.25
C ALA A 86 -22.26 3.05 8.52
N SER A 87 -23.32 3.60 9.12
CA SER A 87 -24.10 4.72 8.56
C SER A 87 -23.26 5.99 8.33
N TRP A 88 -22.23 6.22 9.15
CA TRP A 88 -21.37 7.40 9.04
C TRP A 88 -20.52 7.43 7.76
N SER A 89 -20.16 6.28 7.20
CA SER A 89 -19.26 6.18 6.04
C SER A 89 -20.00 6.14 4.70
N VAL A 90 -21.34 6.22 4.69
CA VAL A 90 -22.16 6.25 3.46
C VAL A 90 -21.71 7.36 2.48
N PRO A 91 -21.50 8.63 2.90
CA PRO A 91 -21.13 9.71 1.96
C PRO A 91 -19.76 9.53 1.31
N ILE A 92 -18.84 8.82 1.99
CA ILE A 92 -17.47 8.61 1.52
C ILE A 92 -17.27 7.23 0.87
N ARG A 93 -18.28 6.36 0.91
CA ARG A 93 -18.23 5.00 0.34
C ARG A 93 -17.84 5.03 -1.14
N ARG A 94 -18.42 5.94 -1.93
CA ARG A 94 -18.12 6.07 -3.37
C ARG A 94 -16.66 6.42 -3.64
N VAL A 95 -16.05 7.28 -2.81
CA VAL A 95 -14.62 7.60 -2.92
C VAL A 95 -13.77 6.35 -2.70
N ASN A 96 -14.08 5.57 -1.67
CA ASN A 96 -13.37 4.32 -1.38
C ASN A 96 -13.57 3.25 -2.48
N GLU A 97 -14.78 3.11 -3.02
CA GLU A 97 -15.06 2.22 -4.16
C GLU A 97 -14.24 2.62 -5.40
N HIS A 98 -14.10 3.92 -5.67
CA HIS A 98 -13.25 4.40 -6.77
C HIS A 98 -11.78 4.05 -6.57
N LEU A 99 -11.24 4.22 -5.35
CA LEU A 99 -9.87 3.81 -5.02
C LEU A 99 -9.70 2.30 -5.17
N ALA A 100 -10.64 1.49 -4.69
CA ALA A 100 -10.60 0.03 -4.82
C ALA A 100 -10.66 -0.43 -6.29
N CYS A 101 -11.39 0.28 -7.16
CA CYS A 101 -11.47 -0.01 -8.59
C CYS A 101 -10.18 0.25 -9.37
N LEU A 102 -9.15 0.81 -8.74
CA LEU A 102 -7.81 0.91 -9.32
C LEU A 102 -7.03 -0.41 -9.23
N LEU A 103 -7.45 -1.38 -8.42
CA LEU A 103 -6.76 -2.67 -8.23
C LEU A 103 -6.52 -3.46 -9.54
N PRO A 104 -7.47 -3.56 -10.49
CA PRO A 104 -7.20 -4.19 -11.79
C PRO A 104 -6.12 -3.46 -12.59
N TRP A 105 -6.04 -2.13 -12.49
CA TRP A 105 -4.99 -1.34 -13.13
C TRP A 105 -3.63 -1.55 -12.46
N MET A 106 -3.61 -1.73 -11.13
CA MET A 106 -2.40 -2.11 -10.41
C MET A 106 -1.86 -3.46 -10.91
N ALA A 107 -2.70 -4.41 -11.32
CA ALA A 107 -2.23 -5.66 -11.92
C ALA A 107 -1.41 -5.42 -13.20
N GLY A 108 -1.81 -4.45 -14.03
CA GLY A 108 -1.02 -4.04 -15.20
C GLY A 108 0.31 -3.37 -14.82
N LEU A 109 0.30 -2.52 -13.79
CA LEU A 109 1.51 -1.87 -13.27
C LEU A 109 2.46 -2.83 -12.53
N PHE A 110 2.01 -4.05 -12.23
CA PHE A 110 2.85 -5.12 -11.69
C PHE A 110 3.68 -5.82 -12.76
N ILE A 111 3.36 -5.69 -14.06
CA ILE A 111 4.07 -6.37 -15.16
C ILE A 111 5.58 -6.07 -15.15
N PRO A 112 6.06 -4.81 -15.01
CA PRO A 112 7.49 -4.54 -14.89
C PRO A 112 8.15 -5.27 -13.71
N ILE A 113 7.47 -5.39 -12.58
CA ILE A 113 7.96 -6.13 -11.41
C ILE A 113 8.06 -7.62 -11.74
N ALA A 114 7.04 -8.18 -12.38
CA ALA A 114 7.02 -9.59 -12.77
C ALA A 114 8.16 -9.96 -13.73
N LEU A 115 8.47 -9.08 -14.69
CA LEU A 115 9.57 -9.27 -15.65
C LEU A 115 10.95 -9.08 -14.99
N LEU A 116 11.07 -8.11 -14.09
CA LEU A 116 12.32 -7.81 -13.38
C LEU A 116 12.53 -8.69 -12.13
N ALA A 117 11.55 -9.51 -11.75
CA ALA A 117 11.56 -10.33 -10.54
C ALA A 117 12.88 -11.13 -10.37
N PRO A 118 13.39 -11.85 -11.38
CA PRO A 118 14.62 -12.62 -11.23
C PRO A 118 15.88 -11.78 -10.97
N GLN A 119 15.83 -10.47 -11.23
CA GLN A 119 16.96 -9.54 -11.06
C GLN A 119 16.88 -8.77 -9.74
N ILE A 120 15.67 -8.55 -9.21
CA ILE A 120 15.43 -7.82 -7.95
C ILE A 120 15.37 -8.75 -6.73
N TYR A 121 14.99 -10.01 -6.90
CA TYR A 121 14.87 -10.99 -5.80
C TYR A 121 16.07 -11.94 -5.79
N PRO A 122 17.01 -11.81 -4.82
CA PRO A 122 18.22 -12.64 -4.78
C PRO A 122 17.94 -14.15 -4.71
N TRP A 123 16.88 -14.54 -3.99
CA TRP A 123 16.51 -15.96 -3.84
C TRP A 123 16.11 -16.64 -5.16
N MET A 124 15.59 -15.90 -6.14
CA MET A 124 15.25 -16.48 -7.44
C MET A 124 16.51 -16.87 -8.22
N ASP A 125 17.62 -16.17 -7.98
CA ASP A 125 18.90 -16.49 -8.59
C ASP A 125 19.59 -17.67 -7.88
N LEU A 126 19.52 -17.72 -6.55
CA LEU A 126 19.98 -18.87 -5.75
C LEU A 126 19.30 -20.18 -6.19
N LEU A 127 17.97 -20.16 -6.36
CA LEU A 127 17.22 -21.32 -6.84
C LEU A 127 17.62 -21.75 -8.26
N ARG A 128 18.08 -20.82 -9.11
CA ARG A 128 18.52 -21.13 -10.48
C ARG A 128 19.89 -21.80 -10.50
N HIS A 129 20.78 -21.40 -9.60
CA HIS A 129 22.13 -21.96 -9.50
C HIS A 129 22.19 -23.26 -8.69
N GLY A 130 21.08 -23.65 -8.05
CA GLY A 130 21.00 -24.88 -7.25
C GLY A 130 21.59 -24.74 -5.84
N ASP A 131 21.79 -23.51 -5.37
CA ASP A 131 22.31 -23.25 -4.04
C ASP A 131 21.22 -23.50 -2.99
N SER A 132 21.47 -24.48 -2.11
CA SER A 132 20.54 -24.88 -1.06
C SER A 132 20.71 -24.01 0.20
N ASP A 133 20.08 -22.83 0.22
CA ASP A 133 19.91 -22.06 1.45
C ASP A 133 18.82 -22.72 2.31
N HIS A 134 19.15 -23.10 3.54
CA HIS A 134 18.23 -23.71 4.50
C HIS A 134 16.97 -22.84 4.72
N ALA A 135 17.10 -21.51 4.66
CA ALA A 135 15.98 -20.59 4.81
C ALA A 135 14.95 -20.71 3.67
N LEU A 136 15.37 -21.06 2.45
CA LEU A 136 14.47 -21.25 1.31
C LEU A 136 13.77 -22.60 1.39
N VAL A 137 14.49 -23.65 1.79
CA VAL A 137 13.92 -25.00 1.97
C VAL A 137 12.81 -24.97 3.03
N ALA A 138 13.01 -24.25 4.14
CA ALA A 138 12.00 -24.09 5.19
C ALA A 138 10.73 -23.34 4.74
N LYS A 139 10.79 -22.59 3.63
CA LYS A 139 9.69 -21.77 3.09
C LYS A 139 9.02 -22.41 1.86
N TYR A 140 9.40 -23.64 1.54
CA TYR A 140 8.70 -24.46 0.56
C TYR A 140 7.30 -24.84 1.09
N PRO A 141 6.23 -24.87 0.26
CA PRO A 141 6.22 -24.69 -1.20
C PRO A 141 6.10 -23.25 -1.70
N LEU A 142 5.92 -22.27 -0.82
CA LEU A 142 5.59 -20.89 -1.21
C LEU A 142 6.74 -20.20 -1.95
N PHE A 143 7.99 -20.40 -1.52
CA PHE A 143 9.18 -19.79 -2.12
C PHE A 143 9.69 -20.60 -3.32
N THR A 144 8.92 -20.56 -4.42
CA THR A 144 9.35 -21.04 -5.73
C THR A 144 9.04 -19.99 -6.79
N ILE A 145 9.81 -19.97 -7.89
CA ILE A 145 9.59 -19.04 -9.01
C ILE A 145 8.15 -19.10 -9.54
N PRO A 146 7.55 -20.28 -9.85
CA PRO A 146 6.17 -20.31 -10.31
C PRO A 146 5.18 -19.82 -9.23
N MET A 147 5.39 -20.15 -7.96
CA MET A 147 4.48 -19.73 -6.89
C MET A 147 4.48 -18.22 -6.67
N PHE A 148 5.59 -17.51 -6.91
CA PHE A 148 5.60 -16.05 -6.91
C PHE A 148 4.57 -15.46 -7.89
N TYR A 149 4.52 -15.98 -9.12
CA TYR A 149 3.58 -15.53 -10.14
C TYR A 149 2.14 -16.00 -9.88
N VAL A 150 1.96 -17.24 -9.39
CA VAL A 150 0.64 -17.75 -9.00
C VAL A 150 0.05 -16.92 -7.87
N VAL A 151 0.82 -16.62 -6.81
CA VAL A 151 0.38 -15.75 -5.71
C VAL A 151 0.00 -14.39 -6.24
N ALA A 152 0.80 -13.80 -7.13
CA ALA A 152 0.47 -12.50 -7.69
C ALA A 152 -0.86 -12.52 -8.47
N LEU A 153 -1.04 -13.51 -9.34
CA LEU A 153 -2.29 -13.69 -10.09
C LEU A 153 -3.50 -13.87 -9.17
N VAL A 154 -3.38 -14.72 -8.14
CA VAL A 154 -4.46 -14.99 -7.18
C VAL A 154 -4.81 -13.74 -6.38
N CYS A 155 -3.82 -13.00 -5.88
CA CYS A 155 -4.05 -11.76 -5.14
C CYS A 155 -4.81 -10.74 -5.99
N PHE A 156 -4.34 -10.44 -7.21
CA PHE A 156 -5.04 -9.47 -8.07
C PHE A 156 -6.41 -9.96 -8.52
N ALA A 157 -6.58 -11.26 -8.81
CA ALA A 157 -7.87 -11.82 -9.19
C ALA A 157 -8.90 -11.64 -8.06
N ILE A 158 -8.52 -11.94 -6.82
CA ILE A 158 -9.38 -11.77 -5.64
C ILE A 158 -9.72 -10.30 -5.43
N TRP A 159 -8.72 -9.41 -5.46
CA TRP A 159 -8.94 -7.97 -5.24
C TRP A 159 -9.80 -7.35 -6.33
N ALA A 160 -9.55 -7.69 -7.60
CA ALA A 160 -10.35 -7.25 -8.73
C ALA A 160 -11.79 -7.74 -8.63
N LEU A 161 -11.99 -9.02 -8.26
CA LEU A 161 -13.32 -9.60 -8.08
C LEU A 161 -14.08 -8.90 -6.95
N LEU A 162 -13.46 -8.69 -5.79
CA LEU A 162 -14.09 -8.01 -4.66
C LEU A 162 -14.44 -6.57 -5.02
N ALA A 163 -13.50 -5.80 -5.58
CA ALA A 163 -13.73 -4.42 -5.99
C ALA A 163 -14.86 -4.31 -7.03
N TYR A 164 -14.85 -5.19 -8.04
CA TYR A 164 -15.89 -5.23 -9.07
C TYR A 164 -17.26 -5.61 -8.51
N LYS A 165 -17.36 -6.69 -7.71
CA LYS A 165 -18.64 -7.16 -7.17
C LYS A 165 -19.26 -6.16 -6.20
N LEU A 166 -18.46 -5.59 -5.30
CA LEU A 166 -18.94 -4.57 -4.35
C LEU A 166 -19.45 -3.34 -5.11
N ARG A 167 -18.70 -2.83 -6.09
CA ARG A 167 -19.17 -1.70 -6.91
C ARG A 167 -20.40 -2.04 -7.73
N TYR A 168 -20.46 -3.21 -8.35
CA TYR A 168 -21.59 -3.64 -9.17
C TYR A 168 -22.90 -3.63 -8.36
N TRP A 169 -22.92 -4.26 -7.18
CA TRP A 169 -24.10 -4.26 -6.33
C TRP A 169 -24.41 -2.89 -5.74
N SER A 170 -23.37 -2.10 -5.46
CA SER A 170 -23.52 -0.74 -4.97
C SER A 170 -24.18 0.18 -6.02
N LEU A 171 -23.86 0.05 -7.30
CA LEU A 171 -24.52 0.80 -8.38
C LEU A 171 -25.94 0.29 -8.65
N ARG A 172 -26.14 -1.03 -8.64
CA ARG A 172 -27.47 -1.64 -8.80
C ARG A 172 -28.43 -1.27 -7.66
N GLN A 173 -27.90 -1.01 -6.46
CA GLN A 173 -28.69 -0.49 -5.34
C GLN A 173 -29.24 0.92 -5.64
N ASP A 174 -28.47 1.78 -6.33
CA ASP A 174 -28.92 3.12 -6.71
C ASP A 174 -30.04 3.07 -7.77
N GLU A 175 -29.99 2.08 -8.67
CA GLU A 175 -31.00 1.89 -9.72
C GLU A 175 -32.30 1.26 -9.18
N THR A 176 -32.19 0.24 -8.33
CA THR A 176 -33.33 -0.59 -7.92
C THR A 176 -33.90 -0.25 -6.55
N GLY A 177 -33.12 0.37 -5.66
CA GLY A 177 -33.48 0.56 -4.25
C GLY A 177 -33.67 -0.74 -3.46
N SER A 178 -33.31 -1.90 -4.03
CA SER A 178 -33.64 -3.21 -3.45
C SER A 178 -32.78 -3.57 -2.23
N PRO A 179 -33.37 -4.10 -1.14
CA PRO A 179 -32.63 -4.59 0.02
C PRO A 179 -31.67 -5.74 -0.30
N GLU A 180 -31.98 -6.52 -1.35
CA GLU A 180 -31.15 -7.66 -1.79
C GLU A 180 -29.71 -7.23 -2.08
N CYS A 181 -29.51 -6.07 -2.71
CA CYS A 181 -28.18 -5.54 -3.02
C CYS A 181 -27.33 -5.36 -1.76
N THR A 182 -27.94 -4.86 -0.67
CA THR A 182 -27.26 -4.71 0.62
C THR A 182 -26.89 -6.07 1.22
N TYR A 183 -27.79 -7.05 1.20
CA TYR A 183 -27.47 -8.41 1.68
C TYR A 183 -26.33 -9.06 0.91
N LYS A 184 -26.30 -8.91 -0.43
CA LYS A 184 -25.20 -9.41 -1.26
C LYS A 184 -23.88 -8.73 -0.88
N MET A 185 -23.85 -7.40 -0.74
CA MET A 185 -22.64 -6.68 -0.35
C MET A 185 -22.14 -7.09 1.03
N ARG A 186 -23.03 -7.31 2.01
CA ARG A 186 -22.66 -7.86 3.34
C ARG A 186 -22.02 -9.23 3.23
N LEU A 187 -22.57 -10.12 2.41
CA LEU A 187 -22.01 -11.46 2.19
C LEU A 187 -20.61 -11.38 1.55
N TYR A 188 -20.46 -10.57 0.49
CA TYR A 188 -19.15 -10.36 -0.14
C TYR A 188 -18.14 -9.73 0.83
N SER A 189 -18.58 -8.84 1.74
CA SER A 189 -17.70 -8.27 2.76
C SER A 189 -17.33 -9.26 3.86
N ALA A 190 -18.28 -10.09 4.31
CA ALA A 190 -18.05 -11.10 5.34
C ALA A 190 -17.03 -12.16 4.88
N VAL A 191 -17.11 -12.62 3.63
CA VAL A 191 -16.10 -13.54 3.06
C VAL A 191 -14.85 -12.76 2.63
N GLY A 192 -15.04 -11.59 2.05
CA GLY A 192 -13.99 -10.77 1.47
C GLY A 192 -12.97 -10.29 2.49
N ILE A 193 -13.33 -10.08 3.76
CA ILE A 193 -12.38 -9.64 4.78
C ILE A 193 -11.30 -10.70 5.07
N PHE A 194 -11.66 -11.98 5.08
CA PHE A 194 -10.71 -13.09 5.27
C PHE A 194 -9.82 -13.26 4.05
N LEU A 195 -10.41 -13.22 2.84
CA LEU A 195 -9.65 -13.28 1.59
C LEU A 195 -8.69 -12.09 1.47
N PHE A 196 -9.14 -10.90 1.84
CA PHE A 196 -8.33 -9.68 1.86
C PHE A 196 -7.15 -9.81 2.84
N ALA A 197 -7.39 -10.24 4.08
CA ALA A 197 -6.33 -10.40 5.08
C ALA A 197 -5.25 -11.41 4.62
N LEU A 198 -5.68 -12.55 4.08
CA LEU A 198 -4.77 -13.58 3.56
C LEU A 198 -3.96 -13.06 2.38
N THR A 199 -4.62 -12.50 1.37
CA THR A 199 -3.97 -12.03 0.13
C THR A 199 -3.08 -10.82 0.36
N LEU A 200 -3.47 -9.86 1.20
CA LEU A 200 -2.62 -8.73 1.58
C LEU A 200 -1.35 -9.21 2.27
N THR A 201 -1.47 -10.16 3.20
CA THR A 201 -0.31 -10.72 3.91
C THR A 201 0.60 -11.48 2.95
N LEU A 202 0.04 -12.31 2.07
CA LEU A 202 0.82 -13.02 1.03
C LEU A 202 1.52 -12.05 0.08
N ALA A 203 0.86 -10.98 -0.34
CA ALA A 203 1.45 -9.95 -1.18
C ALA A 203 2.60 -9.22 -0.48
N ALA A 204 2.42 -8.80 0.78
CA ALA A 204 3.48 -8.17 1.57
C ALA A 204 4.69 -9.10 1.76
N ILE A 205 4.43 -10.39 1.99
CA ILE A 205 5.48 -11.40 2.12
C ILE A 205 6.21 -11.59 0.78
N MET A 206 5.50 -11.87 -0.30
CA MET A 206 6.11 -12.23 -1.58
C MET A 206 6.76 -11.06 -2.29
N TRP A 207 6.27 -9.82 -2.10
CA TRP A 207 6.73 -8.68 -2.90
C TRP A 207 7.71 -7.77 -2.18
N VAL A 208 7.72 -7.72 -0.85
CA VAL A 208 8.67 -6.87 -0.12
C VAL A 208 9.54 -7.68 0.81
N LYS A 209 8.95 -8.48 1.69
CA LYS A 209 9.73 -9.32 2.63
C LYS A 209 10.65 -10.30 1.87
N ALA A 210 10.20 -10.85 0.74
CA ALA A 210 10.99 -11.77 -0.07
C ALA A 210 12.25 -11.13 -0.67
N LEU A 211 12.41 -9.80 -0.67
CA LEU A 211 13.70 -9.17 -1.03
C LEU A 211 14.83 -9.62 -0.11
N GLN A 212 14.51 -9.90 1.15
CA GLN A 212 15.40 -10.49 2.15
C GLN A 212 14.81 -11.83 2.60
N HIS A 213 14.99 -12.86 1.77
CA HIS A 213 14.36 -14.16 1.99
C HIS A 213 14.82 -14.89 3.26
N GLN A 214 15.91 -14.47 3.90
CA GLN A 214 16.35 -15.04 5.18
C GLN A 214 15.55 -14.45 6.36
N TRP A 215 15.13 -13.19 6.24
CA TRP A 215 14.44 -12.45 7.29
C TRP A 215 13.00 -12.95 7.53
N PHE A 216 12.56 -12.98 8.79
CA PHE A 216 11.24 -13.48 9.19
C PHE A 216 10.51 -12.64 10.24
N SER A 217 9.51 -11.88 9.79
CA SER A 217 8.47 -11.33 10.68
C SER A 217 7.06 -11.84 10.36
N THR A 218 6.35 -12.30 11.40
CA THR A 218 4.91 -12.62 11.34
C THR A 218 4.04 -11.36 11.31
N MET A 219 4.55 -10.25 11.87
CA MET A 219 3.82 -8.99 12.02
C MET A 219 3.80 -8.14 10.75
N TYR A 220 4.68 -8.43 9.79
CA TYR A 220 4.87 -7.60 8.60
C TYR A 220 3.61 -7.40 7.74
N GLY A 221 2.75 -8.42 7.63
CA GLY A 221 1.47 -8.29 6.93
C GLY A 221 0.55 -7.27 7.62
N VAL A 222 0.49 -7.30 8.95
CA VAL A 222 -0.30 -6.36 9.77
C VAL A 222 0.31 -4.96 9.69
N TYR A 223 1.64 -4.84 9.65
CA TYR A 223 2.33 -3.56 9.46
C TYR A 223 1.91 -2.91 8.13
N TYR A 224 1.96 -3.66 7.03
CA TYR A 224 1.56 -3.16 5.71
C TYR A 224 0.06 -2.82 5.66
N PHE A 225 -0.80 -3.64 6.29
CA PHE A 225 -2.23 -3.36 6.42
C PHE A 225 -2.49 -2.04 7.19
N ALA A 226 -1.89 -1.88 8.37
CA ALA A 226 -2.07 -0.70 9.20
C ALA A 226 -1.64 0.58 8.45
N GLY A 227 -0.49 0.52 7.77
CA GLY A 227 0.00 1.63 6.94
C GLY A 227 -0.92 1.93 5.75
N SER A 228 -1.47 0.89 5.11
CA SER A 228 -2.41 1.03 3.99
C SER A 228 -3.67 1.78 4.39
N VAL A 229 -4.30 1.39 5.51
CA VAL A 229 -5.52 2.07 5.99
C VAL A 229 -5.21 3.48 6.48
N TRP A 230 -4.11 3.67 7.21
CA TRP A 230 -3.66 4.98 7.67
C TRP A 230 -3.47 5.97 6.52
N LEU A 231 -2.72 5.59 5.49
CA LEU A 231 -2.49 6.44 4.31
C LEU A 231 -3.79 6.69 3.52
N THR A 232 -4.64 5.66 3.40
CA THR A 232 -5.92 5.78 2.69
C THR A 232 -6.84 6.77 3.39
N LEU A 233 -6.94 6.76 4.72
CA LEU A 233 -7.80 7.69 5.47
C LEU A 233 -7.39 9.15 5.24
N ALA A 234 -6.09 9.44 5.24
CA ALA A 234 -5.57 10.76 4.89
C ALA A 234 -5.91 11.13 3.44
N THR A 235 -5.75 10.18 2.51
CA THR A 235 -6.08 10.37 1.09
C THR A 235 -7.57 10.67 0.89
N VAL A 236 -8.45 9.88 1.52
CA VAL A 236 -9.91 10.05 1.46
C VAL A 236 -10.33 11.37 2.07
N TYR A 237 -9.70 11.79 3.18
CA TYR A 237 -9.94 13.11 3.77
C TYR A 237 -9.67 14.23 2.75
N VAL A 238 -8.48 14.23 2.13
CA VAL A 238 -8.09 15.26 1.14
C VAL A 238 -9.03 15.24 -0.07
N ILE A 239 -9.31 14.08 -0.65
CA ILE A 239 -10.22 13.95 -1.78
C ILE A 239 -11.61 14.48 -1.42
N THR A 240 -12.13 14.11 -0.23
CA THR A 240 -13.46 14.53 0.23
C THR A 240 -13.52 16.04 0.45
N VAL A 241 -12.48 16.66 1.02
CA VAL A 241 -12.41 18.13 1.16
C VAL A 241 -12.42 18.80 -0.21
N ILE A 242 -11.60 18.34 -1.16
CA ILE A 242 -11.54 18.91 -2.50
C ILE A 242 -12.89 18.80 -3.21
N LEU A 243 -13.52 17.63 -3.20
CA LEU A 243 -14.82 17.40 -3.83
C LEU A 243 -15.96 18.16 -3.13
N LYS A 244 -15.87 18.39 -1.82
CA LYS A 244 -16.82 19.23 -1.10
C LYS A 244 -16.69 20.69 -1.50
N ARG A 245 -15.46 21.22 -1.64
CA ARG A 245 -15.19 22.60 -2.06
C ARG A 245 -15.47 22.84 -3.56
N ALA A 246 -15.28 21.82 -4.39
CA ALA A 246 -15.62 21.87 -5.82
C ALA A 246 -17.13 21.85 -6.08
N GLY A 247 -17.94 21.39 -5.12
CA GLY A 247 -19.41 21.36 -5.23
C GLY A 247 -20.06 19.97 -5.18
N PRO A 248 -19.54 18.91 -5.82
CA PRO A 248 -20.22 17.61 -5.93
C PRO A 248 -20.67 16.99 -4.61
N LEU A 249 -19.93 17.22 -3.51
CA LEU A 249 -20.24 16.66 -2.19
C LEU A 249 -20.79 17.70 -1.18
N ARG A 250 -21.04 18.94 -1.60
CA ARG A 250 -21.38 20.07 -0.69
C ARG A 250 -22.62 19.81 0.18
N GLY A 251 -23.64 19.16 -0.38
CA GLY A 251 -24.89 18.84 0.31
C GLY A 251 -24.94 17.45 0.97
N VAL A 252 -23.95 16.60 0.73
CA VAL A 252 -23.97 15.19 1.17
C VAL A 252 -23.03 14.96 2.36
N VAL A 253 -21.85 15.60 2.33
CA VAL A 253 -20.83 15.45 3.38
C VAL A 253 -20.95 16.58 4.40
N ARG A 254 -21.34 16.24 5.62
CA ARG A 254 -21.43 17.13 6.78
C ARG A 254 -20.13 17.11 7.60
N GLN A 255 -20.06 17.94 8.65
CA GLN A 255 -18.88 18.04 9.51
C GLN A 255 -18.64 16.75 10.32
N GLU A 256 -19.71 16.05 10.67
CA GLU A 256 -19.67 14.75 11.37
C GLU A 256 -18.83 13.71 10.62
N GLN A 257 -18.90 13.65 9.28
CA GLN A 257 -18.10 12.69 8.50
C GLN A 257 -16.60 13.00 8.64
N PHE A 258 -16.21 14.29 8.65
CA PHE A 258 -14.81 14.66 8.85
C PHE A 258 -14.33 14.33 10.26
N TYR A 259 -15.19 14.47 11.27
CA TYR A 259 -14.88 14.03 12.63
C TYR A 259 -14.61 12.52 12.66
N PHE A 260 -15.48 11.68 12.09
CA PHE A 260 -15.28 10.23 12.08
C PHE A 260 -14.04 9.79 11.29
N ILE A 261 -13.77 10.41 10.12
CA ILE A 261 -12.53 10.15 9.36
C ILE A 261 -11.31 10.54 10.19
N GLY A 262 -11.34 11.69 10.87
CA GLY A 262 -10.26 12.16 11.75
C GLY A 262 -10.04 11.23 12.95
N SER A 263 -11.11 10.79 13.61
CA SER A 263 -11.04 9.83 14.72
C SER A 263 -10.45 8.50 14.27
N LEU A 264 -10.84 7.99 13.10
CA LEU A 264 -10.30 6.75 12.55
C LEU A 264 -8.83 6.92 12.12
N LEU A 265 -8.48 8.05 11.52
CA LEU A 265 -7.09 8.37 11.17
C LEU A 265 -6.20 8.43 12.42
N PHE A 266 -6.68 9.06 13.50
CA PHE A 266 -5.96 9.07 14.78
C PHE A 266 -5.82 7.65 15.36
N ALA A 267 -6.91 6.87 15.37
CA ALA A 267 -6.86 5.48 15.84
C ALA A 267 -5.85 4.64 15.06
N PHE A 268 -5.83 4.74 13.73
CA PHE A 268 -4.85 4.06 12.89
C PHE A 268 -3.43 4.63 13.01
N THR A 269 -3.27 5.90 13.39
CA THR A 269 -1.96 6.49 13.70
C THR A 269 -1.37 5.85 14.95
N VAL A 270 -2.15 5.74 16.02
CA VAL A 270 -1.75 5.05 17.26
C VAL A 270 -1.52 3.56 17.01
N PHE A 271 -2.41 2.92 16.27
CA PHE A 271 -2.28 1.51 15.89
C PHE A 271 -0.99 1.27 15.10
N TYR A 272 -0.73 2.06 14.05
CA TYR A 272 0.49 1.93 13.25
C TYR A 272 1.76 2.18 14.07
N ALA A 273 1.76 3.21 14.92
CA ALA A 273 2.88 3.47 15.83
C ALA A 273 3.14 2.29 16.79
N TYR A 274 2.08 1.69 17.33
CA TYR A 274 2.17 0.48 18.14
C TYR A 274 2.78 -0.69 17.36
N ILE A 275 2.27 -1.03 16.17
CA ILE A 275 2.82 -2.14 15.37
C ILE A 275 4.28 -1.89 15.01
N ALA A 276 4.60 -0.67 14.58
CA ALA A 276 5.96 -0.29 14.19
C ALA A 276 6.93 -0.39 15.36
N PHE A 277 6.54 0.14 16.52
CA PHE A 277 7.35 0.06 17.73
C PHE A 277 7.49 -1.37 18.24
N SER A 278 6.42 -2.15 18.31
CA SER A 278 6.46 -3.54 18.79
C SER A 278 7.34 -4.42 17.90
N GLN A 279 7.26 -4.26 16.58
CA GLN A 279 8.13 -4.99 15.66
C GLN A 279 9.60 -4.65 15.89
N TYR A 280 9.91 -3.35 16.00
CA TYR A 280 11.28 -2.90 16.30
C TYR A 280 11.77 -3.42 17.64
N PHE A 281 10.98 -3.26 18.71
CA PHE A 281 11.35 -3.58 20.07
C PHE A 281 11.66 -5.06 20.25
N ILE A 282 10.85 -5.96 19.67
CA ILE A 282 11.09 -7.41 19.74
C ILE A 282 12.37 -7.80 19.01
N ILE A 283 12.58 -7.28 17.79
CA ILE A 283 13.80 -7.58 17.00
C ILE A 283 15.04 -7.06 17.73
N TRP A 284 14.97 -5.83 18.24
CA TRP A 284 16.05 -5.21 18.99
C TRP A 284 16.39 -5.96 20.28
N ASN A 285 15.37 -6.41 21.02
CA ASN A 285 15.57 -7.10 22.29
C ASN A 285 16.05 -8.54 22.11
N ALA A 286 15.55 -9.26 21.11
CA ALA A 286 15.95 -10.64 20.83
C ALA A 286 17.32 -10.75 20.14
N ASN A 287 17.70 -9.74 19.34
CA ASN A 287 18.99 -9.62 18.65
C ASN A 287 19.48 -10.92 17.97
N MET A 288 18.55 -11.66 17.37
CA MET A 288 18.86 -12.91 16.66
C MET A 288 19.51 -12.57 15.31
N PRO A 289 20.58 -13.29 14.91
CA PRO A 289 21.31 -12.99 13.67
C PRO A 289 20.39 -12.86 12.45
N GLU A 290 19.43 -13.77 12.31
CA GLU A 290 18.48 -13.85 11.19
C GLU A 290 17.59 -12.59 11.06
N GLU A 291 17.38 -11.85 12.14
CA GLU A 291 16.50 -10.68 12.23
C GLU A 291 17.27 -9.34 12.25
N THR A 292 18.59 -9.38 12.41
CA THR A 292 19.44 -8.21 12.65
C THR A 292 20.43 -7.92 11.50
N PHE A 293 20.35 -8.66 10.39
CA PHE A 293 21.26 -8.48 9.26
C PHE A 293 21.16 -7.08 8.63
N ALA A 294 22.24 -6.30 8.78
CA ALA A 294 22.54 -5.16 7.91
C ALA A 294 23.55 -5.62 6.84
N PRO A 295 23.15 -5.77 5.57
CA PRO A 295 24.11 -6.10 4.52
C PRO A 295 25.02 -4.90 4.27
N GLY A 296 26.27 -5.01 4.72
CA GLY A 296 27.29 -3.98 4.57
C GLY A 296 27.10 -2.81 5.52
N GLY A 297 28.21 -2.28 6.07
CA GLY A 297 28.18 -1.12 6.95
C GLY A 297 27.66 0.14 6.28
N VAL A 298 26.34 0.39 6.33
CA VAL A 298 25.75 1.60 5.77
C VAL A 298 25.64 2.67 6.85
N SER A 299 26.57 3.62 6.83
CA SER A 299 26.63 4.79 7.72
C SER A 299 25.61 5.91 7.41
N GLY A 300 24.70 5.71 6.46
CA GLY A 300 23.84 6.77 5.91
C GLY A 300 22.38 6.81 6.39
N TRP A 301 21.91 5.81 7.15
CA TRP A 301 20.48 5.69 7.53
C TRP A 301 20.16 6.16 8.95
N SER A 302 21.08 6.83 9.66
CA SER A 302 20.83 7.23 11.06
C SER A 302 19.72 8.29 11.22
N SER A 303 19.39 9.01 10.15
CA SER A 303 18.44 10.13 10.17
C SER A 303 17.01 9.75 9.75
N SER A 304 16.75 8.51 9.34
CA SER A 304 15.42 8.03 8.91
C SER A 304 15.04 6.75 9.66
N SER A 305 14.89 6.89 10.97
CA SER A 305 14.14 6.04 11.92
C SER A 305 14.28 4.50 11.84
N ALA A 306 14.89 3.98 12.92
CA ALA A 306 14.57 2.72 13.61
C ALA A 306 15.13 1.38 13.11
N ILE A 307 15.92 1.29 12.03
CA ILE A 307 16.56 0.00 11.64
C ILE A 307 18.06 -0.05 11.98
N SER A 308 18.67 1.05 12.43
CA SER A 308 20.14 1.17 12.51
C SER A 308 20.80 0.97 13.89
N SER A 309 20.09 0.52 14.93
CA SER A 309 20.67 0.49 16.29
C SER A 309 21.57 -0.72 16.61
N CYS A 310 21.68 -1.71 15.74
CA CYS A 310 22.47 -2.92 16.04
C CYS A 310 24.00 -2.73 15.92
N ARG A 311 24.50 -1.52 15.69
CA ARG A 311 25.94 -1.21 15.74
C ARG A 311 26.47 -0.86 17.12
N PHE A 312 25.62 -0.69 18.13
CA PHE A 312 26.07 -0.26 19.47
C PHE A 312 26.54 -1.41 20.37
N CYS A 313 26.09 -2.65 20.16
CA CYS A 313 26.45 -3.76 21.06
C CYS A 313 27.86 -4.31 20.83
N HIS A 314 28.40 -4.29 19.61
CA HIS A 314 29.74 -4.85 19.35
C HIS A 314 30.91 -3.97 19.85
N CYS A 315 30.64 -2.74 20.31
CA CYS A 315 31.68 -1.87 20.91
C CYS A 315 31.77 -1.97 22.44
N CYS A 316 30.84 -2.64 23.12
CA CYS A 316 30.86 -2.78 24.58
C CYS A 316 31.44 -4.12 25.10
N GLU A 317 31.89 -5.02 24.23
CA GLU A 317 32.56 -6.27 24.62
C GLU A 317 34.09 -6.24 24.44
N SER A 318 34.65 -5.06 24.15
CA SER A 318 36.10 -4.86 24.08
C SER A 318 36.56 -3.65 24.89
N THR A 319 36.23 -3.63 26.18
CA THR A 319 37.02 -3.04 27.29
C THR A 319 36.40 -3.47 28.61
#